data_AF-A0A434WID5-F1
#
_entry.id   AF-A0A434WID5-F1
#
_cell.length_a   1.000
_cell.length_b   1.000
_cell.length_c   1.000
_cell.angle_alpha   90.00
_cell.angle_beta   90.00
_cell.angle_gamma   90.00
#
_symmetry.space_group_name_H-M   'P 1'
#
loop_
_entity.id
_entity.type
_entity.pdbx_description
1 polymer ?
#
loop_
_entity_poly.entity_id
_entity_poly.type
_entity_poly.pdbx_seq_one_letter_code
_entity_poly.pdbx_strand_id
1 'polypeptide(L)' 'SISAVGFVQAGLGIGLVDALLPWQQFAGLAVRPLAAGPEFPIALLTSRARALSRADEMMRDEIREACAAVLGDHRAKV' A
#
# COMPACT_ATOMS: atom_id res chain seq x y z
N SER A 1 7.29 6.60 2.37
CA SER A 1 8.47 5.89 1.79
C SER A 1 8.97 4.89 2.80
N ILE A 2 9.33 3.67 2.37
CA ILE A 2 9.96 2.67 3.26
C ILE A 2 11.27 3.18 3.88
N SER A 3 11.97 4.10 3.22
CA SER A 3 13.18 4.74 3.76
C SER A 3 12.94 5.54 5.04
N ALA A 4 11.69 5.90 5.35
CA ALA A 4 11.36 6.62 6.59
C ALA A 4 11.34 5.73 7.83
N VAL A 5 11.30 4.40 7.67
CA VAL A 5 11.20 3.42 8.78
C VAL A 5 12.29 3.63 9.82
N GLY A 6 13.55 3.81 9.39
CA GLY A 6 14.68 3.99 10.31
C GLY A 6 14.56 5.23 11.19
N PHE A 7 13.98 6.33 10.67
CA PHE A 7 13.76 7.54 11.47
C PHE A 7 12.66 7.35 12.51
N VAL A 8 11.57 6.66 12.16
CA VAL A 8 10.48 6.35 13.11
C VAL A 8 10.97 5.39 14.19
N GLN A 9 11.75 4.35 13.82
CA GLN A 9 12.37 3.43 14.77
C GLN A 9 13.35 4.14 15.72
N ALA A 10 14.08 5.14 15.22
CA ALA A 10 14.97 5.98 16.04
C ALA A 10 14.22 6.99 16.93
N GLY A 11 12.89 7.02 16.90
CA GLY A 11 12.08 7.94 17.71
C GLY A 11 12.09 9.38 17.19
N LEU A 12 12.47 9.61 15.93
CA LEU A 12 12.59 10.96 15.34
C LEU A 12 11.27 11.51 14.79
N GLY A 13 10.17 10.76 14.91
CA GLY A 13 8.84 11.23 14.50
C GLY A 13 7.88 10.08 14.18
N ILE A 14 6.81 10.43 13.46
CA ILE A 14 5.79 9.50 12.96
C ILE A 14 5.80 9.45 11.43
N GLY A 15 5.40 8.31 10.86
CA GLY A 15 5.24 8.13 9.43
C GLY A 15 3.80 7.80 9.07
N LEU A 16 3.23 8.52 8.09
CA LEU A 16 2.01 8.08 7.41
C LEU A 16 2.41 7.17 6.25
N VAL A 17 1.76 6.00 6.19
CA VAL A 17 2.07 4.94 5.24
C VAL A 17 0.80 4.43 4.57
N ASP A 18 0.94 3.82 3.40
CA ASP A 18 -0.13 3.04 2.78
C ASP A 18 -0.41 1.74 3.57
N ALA A 19 -1.56 1.10 3.31
CA ALA A 19 -1.93 -0.17 3.96
C ALA A 19 -1.56 -1.41 3.13
N LEU A 20 -0.67 -1.29 2.13
CA LEU A 20 -0.31 -2.38 1.22
C LEU A 20 0.94 -3.15 1.66
N LEU A 21 1.72 -2.61 2.60
CA LEU A 21 2.80 -3.34 3.24
C LEU A 21 2.39 -3.86 4.63
N PRO A 22 2.89 -5.04 5.05
CA PRO A 22 2.63 -5.60 6.38
C PRO A 22 3.46 -4.89 7.44
N TRP A 23 3.17 -3.62 7.71
CA TRP A 23 3.99 -2.74 8.54
C TRP A 23 4.23 -3.25 9.97
N GLN A 24 3.35 -4.11 10.48
CA GLN A 24 3.46 -4.72 11.79
C GLN A 24 4.66 -5.68 11.90
N GLN A 25 5.25 -6.12 10.77
CA GLN A 25 6.45 -6.98 10.77
C GLN A 25 7.74 -6.24 11.15
N PHE A 26 7.75 -4.91 11.03
CA PHE A 26 8.94 -4.11 11.34
C PHE A 26 9.06 -3.92 12.85
N ALA A 27 10.06 -4.57 13.45
CA ALA A 27 10.30 -4.51 14.89
C ALA A 27 10.47 -3.06 15.39
N GLY A 28 9.98 -2.78 16.60
CA GLY A 28 10.09 -1.46 17.22
C GLY A 28 9.10 -0.42 16.67
N LEU A 29 8.20 -0.78 15.76
CA LEU A 29 7.13 0.10 15.30
C LEU A 29 5.78 -0.25 15.91
N ALA A 30 5.05 0.77 16.33
CA ALA A 30 3.62 0.68 16.61
C ALA A 30 2.84 1.21 15.41
N VAL A 31 2.06 0.34 14.77
CA VAL A 31 1.20 0.70 13.63
C VAL A 31 -0.22 0.94 14.15
N ARG A 32 -0.87 2.01 13.69
CA ARG A 32 -2.25 2.38 14.08
C ARG A 32 -3.04 2.84 12.86
N PRO A 33 -4.34 2.50 12.76
CA PRO A 33 -5.22 3.05 11.73
C PRO A 33 -5.34 4.57 11.86
N LEU A 34 -5.37 5.27 10.73
CA LEU A 34 -5.71 6.69 10.70
C LEU A 34 -7.23 6.86 10.59
N ALA A 35 -7.86 7.45 11.61
CA ALA A 35 -9.29 7.72 11.61
C ALA A 35 -9.66 8.66 10.45
N ALA A 36 -10.75 8.34 9.73
CA ALA A 36 -11.18 9.07 8.54
C ALA A 36 -10.05 9.25 7.49
N GLY A 37 -9.19 8.24 7.36
CA GLY A 37 -8.12 8.24 6.36
C GLY A 37 -8.66 8.36 4.93
N PRO A 38 -7.93 9.05 4.03
CA PRO A 38 -8.35 9.18 2.65
C PRO A 38 -8.25 7.85 1.90
N GLU A 39 -9.07 7.67 0.86
CA GLU A 39 -8.84 6.61 -0.11
C GLU A 39 -7.66 6.99 -1.02
N PHE A 40 -6.75 6.03 -1.25
CA PHE A 40 -5.58 6.24 -2.08
C PHE A 40 -5.65 5.40 -3.36
N PRO A 41 -5.91 6.01 -4.54
CA PRO A 41 -6.02 5.26 -5.78
C PRO A 41 -4.65 4.78 -6.27
N ILE A 42 -4.61 3.53 -6.76
CA ILE A 42 -3.44 2.96 -7.45
C ILE A 42 -3.69 3.08 -8.96
N ALA A 43 -2.71 3.62 -9.68
CA ALA A 43 -2.78 3.82 -11.12
C ALA A 43 -1.70 3.01 -11.85
N LEU A 44 -2.11 2.30 -12.91
CA LEU A 44 -1.20 1.70 -13.88
C LEU A 44 -0.98 2.70 -15.02
N LEU A 45 0.24 3.21 -15.14
CA LEU A 45 0.58 4.19 -16.18
C LEU A 45 1.06 3.46 -17.44
N THR A 46 0.34 3.66 -18.54
CA THR A 46 0.67 3.08 -19.85
C THR A 46 0.81 4.18 -20.91
N SER A 47 1.44 3.84 -22.03
CA SER A 47 1.55 4.79 -23.15
C SER A 47 0.19 5.05 -23.78
N ARG A 48 -0.17 6.33 -23.92
CA ARG A 48 -1.37 6.76 -24.67
C ARG A 48 -1.32 6.39 -26.15
N ALA A 49 -0.14 6.14 -26.70
CA ALA A 49 0.05 5.89 -28.13
C ALA A 49 -0.53 4.56 -28.63
N ARG A 50 -0.96 3.67 -27.72
CA ARG A 50 -1.49 2.35 -28.05
C ARG A 50 -2.63 1.97 -27.12
N ALA A 51 -3.54 1.13 -27.60
CA ALA A 51 -4.50 0.46 -26.73
C ALA A 51 -3.75 -0.41 -25.70
N LEU A 52 -4.41 -0.71 -24.59
CA LEU A 52 -3.88 -1.65 -23.60
C LEU A 52 -3.65 -3.00 -24.25
N SER A 53 -2.47 -3.57 -24.02
CA SER A 53 -2.20 -4.94 -24.39
C SER A 53 -2.91 -5.89 -23.42
N ARG A 54 -3.09 -7.14 -23.83
CA ARG A 54 -3.56 -8.20 -22.93
C ARG A 54 -2.73 -8.30 -21.65
N ALA A 55 -1.42 -8.07 -21.73
CA ALA A 55 -0.54 -8.08 -20.58
C ALA A 55 -0.83 -6.92 -19.61
N ASP A 56 -1.17 -5.73 -20.13
CA ASP A 56 -1.56 -4.58 -19.29
C ASP A 56 -2.88 -4.86 -18.55
N GLU A 57 -3.85 -5.47 -19.23
CA GLU A 57 -5.13 -5.87 -18.63
C GLU A 57 -4.93 -6.92 -17.54
N MET A 58 -4.14 -7.96 -17.82
CA MET A 58 -3.79 -8.98 -16.83
C MET A 58 -3.09 -8.35 -15.62
N MET A 59 -2.10 -7.48 -15.83
CA MET A 59 -1.40 -6.80 -14.74
C MET A 59 -2.36 -5.97 -13.87
N ARG A 60 -3.30 -5.24 -14.49
CA ARG A 60 -4.31 -4.48 -13.75
C ARG A 60 -5.14 -5.39 -12.85
N ASP A 61 -5.55 -6.55 -13.36
CA ASP A 61 -6.42 -7.46 -12.64
C ASP A 61 -5.66 -8.15 -11.48
N GLU A 62 -4.40 -8.57 -11.71
CA GLU A 62 -3.50 -9.09 -10.66
C GLU A 62 -3.24 -8.06 -9.54
N ILE A 63 -3.04 -6.78 -9.89
CA ILE A 63 -2.87 -5.72 -8.89
C ILE A 63 -4.13 -5.58 -8.03
N ARG A 64 -5.33 -5.69 -8.63
CA ARG A 64 -6.60 -5.63 -7.88
C ARG A 64 -6.72 -6.79 -6.92
N GLU A 65 -6.43 -8.01 -7.36
CA GLU A 65 -6.48 -9.21 -6.52
C GLU A 65 -5.48 -9.14 -5.37
N ALA A 66 -4.24 -8.76 -5.65
CA ALA A 66 -3.21 -8.59 -4.62
C ALA A 66 -3.61 -7.54 -3.57
N CYS A 67 -4.17 -6.40 -4.00
CA CYS A 67 -4.66 -5.39 -3.07
C CYS A 67 -5.85 -5.89 -2.25
N ALA A 68 -6.79 -6.63 -2.87
CA ALA A 68 -7.94 -7.18 -2.16
C ALA A 68 -7.52 -8.17 -1.08
N ALA A 69 -6.54 -9.04 -1.36
CA ALA A 69 -5.98 -9.96 -0.37
C ALA A 69 -5.36 -9.21 0.82
N VAL A 70 -4.49 -8.22 0.56
CA VAL A 70 -3.80 -7.48 1.63
C VAL A 70 -4.77 -6.60 2.45
N LEU A 71 -5.68 -5.89 1.79
CA LEU A 71 -6.62 -4.96 2.43
C LEU A 71 -7.81 -5.67 3.08
N GLY A 72 -8.19 -6.85 2.59
CA GLY A 72 -9.19 -7.73 3.21
C GLY A 72 -8.71 -8.21 4.58
N ASP A 73 -7.46 -8.67 4.66
CA ASP A 73 -6.81 -9.07 5.91
C ASP A 73 -6.64 -7.93 6.91
N HIS A 74 -6.45 -6.70 6.42
CA HIS A 74 -6.35 -5.51 7.28
C HIS A 74 -7.70 -5.16 7.92
N ARG A 75 -8.81 -5.16 7.15
CA ARG A 75 -10.15 -4.85 7.69
C ARG A 75 -10.64 -5.86 8.72
N ALA A 76 -10.23 -7.12 8.61
CA ALA A 76 -10.59 -8.17 9.57
C ALA A 76 -9.84 -8.08 10.92
N LYS A 77 -8.75 -7.29 10.99
CA LYS A 77 -7.90 -7.13 12.18
C LYS A 77 -8.08 -5.78 12.91
N VAL A 78 -8.99 -4.91 12.42
CA VAL A 78 -9.37 -3.63 13.07
C VAL A 78 -10.49 -3.86 14.06
#